data_AF-A0A937TJI9-F1
#
_entry.id   AF-A0A937TJI9-F1
#
_cell.length_a   1.000
_cell.length_b   1.000
_cell.length_c   1.000
_cell.angle_alpha   90.00
_cell.angle_beta   90.00
_cell.angle_gamma   90.00
#
_symmetry.space_group_name_H-M   'P 1'
#
loop_
_entity.id
_entity.type
_entity.pdbx_description
1 polymer ?
#
loop_
_entity_poly.entity_id
_entity_poly.type
_entity_poly.pdbx_seq_one_letter_code
_entity_poly.pdbx_strand_id
1 'polypeptide(L)'
;LCKAPYVAAKNVFFPEDKEIEAVEYYLEHFVWGGLQRTDQDDPYPYGIYGTPNWMVNRDTLARAGVKNRNLDKMNIWRSYDYPHMFMLYFHMYQIASMYPEKVKYLDAEGYLERAYQTARAYFIYPYEVLPWYETYKIGCYNELVILDLIRELDKHKRFDEAEFLRKEWETKVKYFVYDDPYPYGSEYSIDRTAFESSYALAKYGTMNEMEPDSNLWWDKRLEKWYSHPEVSKKKSYEFLERQHYAGLSVRGWLETKYFLLGSDWSVSSDQHCLSYMAKMGGWSILDYGMVFADDPSDWLQLGYASYLSSWSLMNTGTEESDYGYWFPGKENDGATGWAFMPSKFGRAWIRKNVPRGAWHYDGEADLGYGAGIRTAITILTNDPLFGWIAYGGKLNMAGEEFWIYPKDGLRSRFAVITENKRIHFELSRDGFIGNEPIHLSGDLGMVSGVIENRSHNDHVAELMFIQGEPTRIFLDGKEIDIKKSGEVFSALLRISKDKHNLEIIF
;
A
#
# COMPACT_ATOMS: atom_id res chain seq x y z
N LEU A 1 15.09 -3.19 5.21
CA LEU A 1 13.86 -2.51 5.66
C LEU A 1 12.61 -2.92 4.87
N CYS A 2 12.69 -3.45 3.65
CA CYS A 2 11.53 -3.70 2.77
C CYS A 2 11.00 -5.16 2.74
N LYS A 3 11.86 -6.18 2.91
CA LYS A 3 11.51 -7.61 2.81
C LYS A 3 10.52 -8.10 3.87
N ALA A 4 10.88 -7.98 5.15
CA ALA A 4 10.03 -8.43 6.25
C ALA A 4 8.63 -7.77 6.24
N PRO A 5 8.48 -6.45 6.00
CA PRO A 5 7.15 -5.85 5.87
C PRO A 5 6.31 -6.43 4.71
N TYR A 6 6.92 -6.75 3.57
CA TYR A 6 6.21 -7.41 2.46
C TYR A 6 5.75 -8.82 2.85
N VAL A 7 6.63 -9.61 3.48
CA VAL A 7 6.28 -10.95 3.97
C VAL A 7 5.14 -10.87 4.99
N ALA A 8 5.17 -9.93 5.93
CA ALA A 8 4.07 -9.70 6.85
C ALA A 8 2.76 -9.31 6.12
N ALA A 9 2.81 -8.39 5.16
CA ALA A 9 1.65 -7.99 4.37
C ALA A 9 1.02 -9.18 3.62
N LYS A 10 1.83 -10.10 3.07
CA LYS A 10 1.36 -11.32 2.41
C LYS A 10 0.67 -12.25 3.42
N ASN A 11 1.25 -12.42 4.60
CA ASN A 11 0.75 -13.33 5.64
C ASN A 11 -0.56 -12.88 6.29
N VAL A 12 -0.98 -11.61 6.10
CA VAL A 12 -2.35 -11.16 6.42
C VAL A 12 -3.39 -11.98 5.63
N PHE A 13 -3.12 -12.24 4.35
CA PHE A 13 -4.06 -12.91 3.44
C PHE A 13 -3.81 -14.41 3.30
N PHE A 14 -2.55 -14.83 3.33
CA PHE A 14 -2.13 -16.23 3.15
C PHE A 14 -1.09 -16.61 4.22
N PRO A 15 -1.54 -16.88 5.45
CA PRO A 15 -0.66 -17.14 6.59
C PRO A 15 0.12 -18.44 6.42
N GLU A 16 1.44 -18.37 6.58
CA GLU A 16 2.37 -19.49 6.53
C GLU A 16 3.28 -19.45 7.77
N ASP A 17 3.39 -20.59 8.47
CA ASP A 17 4.00 -20.64 9.81
C ASP A 17 5.49 -20.30 9.79
N LYS A 18 6.25 -20.78 8.79
CA LYS A 18 7.70 -20.53 8.72
C LYS A 18 8.01 -19.09 8.34
N GLU A 19 7.21 -18.49 7.46
CA GLU A 19 7.34 -17.08 7.11
C GLU A 19 7.05 -16.17 8.30
N ILE A 20 5.97 -16.44 9.06
CA ILE A 20 5.63 -15.68 10.27
C ILE A 20 6.75 -15.83 11.31
N GLU A 21 7.22 -17.05 11.57
CA GLU A 21 8.34 -17.32 12.49
C GLU A 21 9.61 -16.56 12.07
N ALA A 22 9.93 -16.52 10.77
CA ALA A 22 11.09 -15.78 10.26
C ALA A 22 10.96 -14.26 10.46
N VAL A 23 9.75 -13.71 10.31
CA VAL A 23 9.48 -12.29 10.58
C VAL A 23 9.62 -11.99 12.07
N GLU A 24 9.08 -12.83 12.96
CA GLU A 24 9.23 -12.67 14.41
C GLU A 24 10.70 -12.76 14.84
N TYR A 25 11.45 -13.74 14.33
CA TYR A 25 12.89 -13.86 14.56
C TYR A 25 13.64 -12.58 14.15
N TYR A 26 13.31 -12.01 12.98
CA TYR A 26 13.89 -10.75 12.54
C TYR A 26 13.54 -9.58 13.48
N LEU A 27 12.29 -9.51 13.93
CA LEU A 27 11.85 -8.47 14.88
C LEU A 27 12.57 -8.59 16.23
N GLU A 28 12.69 -9.79 16.77
CA GLU A 28 13.28 -10.06 18.08
C GLU A 28 14.80 -9.85 18.10
N HIS A 29 15.50 -10.35 17.08
CA HIS A 29 16.97 -10.44 17.14
C HIS A 29 17.71 -9.37 16.35
N PHE A 30 17.03 -8.70 15.42
CA PHE A 30 17.67 -7.67 14.59
C PHE A 30 17.04 -6.28 14.75
N VAL A 31 15.70 -6.20 14.81
CA VAL A 31 15.01 -4.90 14.89
C VAL A 31 15.03 -4.34 16.30
N TRP A 32 14.37 -5.01 17.24
CA TRP A 32 14.14 -4.48 18.58
C TRP A 32 15.43 -4.53 19.43
N GLY A 33 15.94 -3.36 19.85
CA GLY A 33 17.23 -3.24 20.55
C GLY A 33 18.44 -3.23 19.62
N GLY A 34 18.26 -3.48 18.32
CA GLY A 34 19.27 -3.38 17.27
C GLY A 34 19.05 -2.15 16.40
N LEU A 35 18.48 -2.38 15.21
CA LEU A 35 18.10 -1.33 14.25
C LEU A 35 17.17 -0.27 14.87
N GLN A 36 16.26 -0.68 15.74
CA GLN A 36 15.33 0.19 16.45
C GLN A 36 15.67 0.24 17.94
N ARG A 37 15.58 1.42 18.54
CA ARG A 37 15.68 1.63 19.98
C ARG A 37 14.47 1.03 20.70
N THR A 38 14.65 0.54 21.92
CA THR A 38 13.57 -0.03 22.72
C THR A 38 12.77 1.05 23.45
N ASP A 39 11.74 0.65 24.17
CA ASP A 39 10.99 1.48 25.12
C ASP A 39 11.84 1.92 26.33
N GLN A 40 12.84 1.12 26.70
CA GLN A 40 13.78 1.42 27.80
C GLN A 40 14.95 2.35 27.39
N ASP A 41 15.07 2.69 26.11
CA ASP A 41 16.18 3.50 25.59
C ASP A 41 15.88 5.00 25.81
N ASP A 42 16.72 5.69 26.58
CA ASP A 42 16.62 7.15 26.82
C ASP A 42 17.90 7.88 26.32
N PRO A 43 17.78 9.01 25.59
CA PRO A 43 16.57 9.56 24.98
C PRO A 43 16.10 8.76 23.74
N TYR A 44 14.93 9.12 23.21
CA TYR A 44 14.38 8.64 21.94
C TYR A 44 14.03 7.14 21.89
N PRO A 45 13.13 6.65 22.75
CA PRO A 45 12.63 5.27 22.65
C PRO A 45 11.95 5.05 21.30
N TYR A 46 11.97 3.84 20.75
CA TYR A 46 11.40 3.52 19.41
C TYR A 46 12.07 4.18 18.19
N GLY A 47 13.09 5.03 18.37
CA GLY A 47 13.82 5.64 17.25
C GLY A 47 14.52 4.62 16.36
N ILE A 48 14.47 4.80 15.05
CA ILE A 48 15.06 3.88 14.06
C ILE A 48 16.38 4.44 13.55
N TYR A 49 17.47 3.70 13.74
CA TYR A 49 18.77 4.09 13.18
C TYR A 49 18.77 3.97 11.66
N GLY A 50 19.14 5.05 11.00
CA GLY A 50 19.01 5.11 9.55
C GLY A 50 19.85 4.09 8.78
N THR A 51 19.50 3.89 7.51
CA THR A 51 20.25 3.07 6.55
C THR A 51 21.44 3.84 5.94
N PRO A 52 22.41 3.17 5.26
CA PRO A 52 22.49 1.73 4.96
C PRO A 52 23.10 0.86 6.08
N ASN A 53 23.63 1.44 7.16
CA ASN A 53 24.27 0.66 8.22
C ASN A 53 23.86 1.14 9.61
N TRP A 54 22.87 0.48 10.19
CA TRP A 54 22.33 0.83 11.51
C TRP A 54 23.36 0.62 12.63
N MET A 55 24.22 -0.39 12.54
CA MET A 55 25.26 -0.66 13.55
C MET A 55 26.23 0.52 13.64
N VAL A 56 26.71 0.99 12.48
CA VAL A 56 27.56 2.18 12.40
C VAL A 56 26.81 3.42 12.87
N ASN A 57 25.51 3.53 12.58
CA ASN A 57 24.73 4.69 13.00
C ASN A 57 24.43 4.71 14.51
N ARG A 58 24.43 3.54 15.17
CA ARG A 58 24.27 3.36 16.63
C ARG A 58 25.58 3.62 17.38
N ASP A 59 26.72 3.36 16.78
CA ASP A 59 28.06 3.61 17.37
C ASP A 59 28.64 4.94 16.90
N THR A 60 28.78 5.90 17.83
CA THR A 60 29.32 7.24 17.54
C THR A 60 30.75 7.22 16.98
N LEU A 61 31.62 6.31 17.46
CA LEU A 61 33.01 6.20 17.00
C LEU A 61 33.06 5.59 15.59
N ALA A 62 32.31 4.51 15.36
CA ALA A 62 32.20 3.91 14.03
C ALA A 62 31.64 4.93 13.02
N ARG A 63 30.65 5.72 13.42
CA ARG A 63 30.05 6.78 12.58
C ARG A 63 31.07 7.86 12.21
N ALA A 64 31.91 8.29 13.14
CA ALA A 64 32.97 9.28 12.89
C ALA A 64 34.02 8.76 11.88
N GLY A 65 34.18 7.44 11.74
CA GLY A 65 35.06 6.83 10.74
C GLY A 65 34.53 6.88 9.30
N VAL A 66 33.23 7.13 9.08
CA VAL A 66 32.60 7.10 7.74
C VAL A 66 31.85 8.37 7.35
N LYS A 67 31.52 9.24 8.32
CA LYS A 67 30.79 10.50 8.12
C LYS A 67 31.56 11.67 8.73
N ASN A 68 31.40 12.85 8.14
CA ASN A 68 32.02 14.10 8.61
C ASN A 68 31.00 15.22 8.92
N ARG A 69 29.71 14.90 9.00
CA ARG A 69 28.61 15.85 9.24
C ARG A 69 27.58 15.28 10.21
N ASN A 70 26.91 16.16 10.97
CA ASN A 70 25.88 15.82 11.96
C ASN A 70 26.32 14.73 12.96
N LEU A 71 27.61 14.68 13.31
CA LEU A 71 28.15 13.63 14.19
C LEU A 71 27.63 13.74 15.63
N ASP A 72 27.24 14.94 16.04
CA ASP A 72 26.60 15.26 17.32
C ASP A 72 25.12 14.83 17.39
N LYS A 73 24.50 14.52 16.25
CA LYS A 73 23.09 14.11 16.18
C LYS A 73 22.96 12.59 16.19
N MET A 74 22.02 12.06 16.96
CA MET A 74 21.68 10.64 16.86
C MET A 74 21.08 10.37 15.48
N ASN A 75 21.56 9.37 14.74
CA ASN A 75 21.14 9.15 13.36
C ASN A 75 19.80 8.41 13.25
N ILE A 76 18.77 8.94 13.93
CA ILE A 76 17.38 8.47 13.94
C ILE A 76 16.44 9.42 13.18
N TRP A 77 17.00 10.39 12.46
CA TRP A 77 16.23 11.48 11.86
C TRP A 77 15.75 11.20 10.42
N ARG A 78 16.15 10.09 9.80
CA ARG A 78 15.73 9.75 8.43
C ARG A 78 14.31 9.19 8.47
N SER A 79 13.32 10.03 8.15
CA SER A 79 11.91 9.67 8.23
C SER A 79 11.53 8.47 7.35
N TYR A 80 12.20 8.26 6.21
CA TYR A 80 11.96 7.13 5.29
C TYR A 80 12.05 5.76 5.95
N ASP A 81 12.87 5.62 6.98
CA ASP A 81 13.07 4.32 7.60
C ASP A 81 11.87 3.87 8.46
N TYR A 82 11.00 4.80 8.89
CA TYR A 82 9.93 4.53 9.85
C TYR A 82 8.68 3.87 9.24
N PRO A 83 8.14 4.32 8.10
CA PRO A 83 6.90 3.76 7.56
C PRO A 83 6.94 2.27 7.29
N HIS A 84 8.08 1.76 6.86
CA HIS A 84 8.23 0.33 6.63
C HIS A 84 8.16 -0.47 7.95
N MET A 85 8.65 0.09 9.06
CA MET A 85 8.64 -0.58 10.36
C MET A 85 7.29 -0.51 11.06
N PHE A 86 6.61 0.65 11.06
CA PHE A 86 5.24 0.67 11.61
C PHE A 86 4.26 -0.13 10.75
N MET A 87 4.45 -0.19 9.42
CA MET A 87 3.67 -1.10 8.57
C MET A 87 3.94 -2.57 8.92
N LEU A 88 5.20 -2.95 9.16
CA LEU A 88 5.55 -4.30 9.60
C LEU A 88 4.85 -4.65 10.92
N TYR A 89 4.94 -3.79 11.94
CA TYR A 89 4.24 -4.02 13.21
C TYR A 89 2.73 -4.05 13.03
N PHE A 90 2.17 -3.19 12.18
CA PHE A 90 0.73 -3.17 11.91
C PHE A 90 0.25 -4.47 11.25
N HIS A 91 0.97 -5.00 10.26
CA HIS A 91 0.62 -6.28 9.67
C HIS A 91 0.83 -7.46 10.63
N MET A 92 1.85 -7.40 11.51
CA MET A 92 1.99 -8.39 12.58
C MET A 92 0.87 -8.30 13.61
N TYR A 93 0.35 -7.10 13.90
CA TYR A 93 -0.88 -6.93 14.68
C TYR A 93 -2.06 -7.60 13.99
N GLN A 94 -2.26 -7.38 12.69
CA GLN A 94 -3.34 -8.04 11.95
C GLN A 94 -3.21 -9.56 11.98
N ILE A 95 -2.00 -10.09 11.78
CA ILE A 95 -1.72 -11.54 11.86
C ILE A 95 -2.00 -12.06 13.28
N ALA A 96 -1.53 -11.39 14.32
CA ALA A 96 -1.73 -11.80 15.71
C ALA A 96 -3.22 -11.75 16.13
N SER A 97 -3.97 -10.78 15.62
CA SER A 97 -5.41 -10.64 15.86
C SER A 97 -6.21 -11.74 15.17
N MET A 98 -5.83 -12.12 13.95
CA MET A 98 -6.54 -13.14 13.17
C MET A 98 -6.09 -14.57 13.52
N TYR A 99 -4.80 -14.76 13.73
CA TYR A 99 -4.12 -16.05 13.88
C TYR A 99 -3.23 -16.07 15.14
N PRO A 100 -3.80 -15.87 16.34
CA PRO A 100 -3.02 -15.76 17.58
C PRO A 100 -2.17 -17.02 17.87
N GLU A 101 -2.57 -18.18 17.36
CA GLU A 101 -1.82 -19.43 17.50
C GLU A 101 -0.54 -19.49 16.66
N LYS A 102 -0.39 -18.62 15.65
CA LYS A 102 0.76 -18.60 14.73
C LYS A 102 1.88 -17.67 15.20
N VAL A 103 1.58 -16.72 16.07
CA VAL A 103 2.53 -15.76 16.63
C VAL A 103 3.01 -16.18 18.01
N LYS A 104 4.29 -15.95 18.31
CA LYS A 104 4.94 -16.38 19.55
C LYS A 104 5.73 -15.27 20.24
N TYR A 105 6.07 -14.20 19.53
CA TYR A 105 6.93 -13.14 20.05
C TYR A 105 6.16 -12.05 20.80
N LEU A 106 5.14 -11.46 20.15
CA LEU A 106 4.21 -10.52 20.78
C LEU A 106 2.78 -10.91 20.45
N ASP A 107 1.86 -10.54 21.34
CA ASP A 107 0.43 -10.62 21.05
C ASP A 107 -0.03 -9.41 20.20
N ALA A 108 -1.31 -9.40 19.85
CA ALA A 108 -1.91 -8.33 19.05
C ALA A 108 -1.71 -6.94 19.70
N GLU A 109 -1.97 -6.81 21.00
CA GLU A 109 -1.81 -5.54 21.71
C GLU A 109 -0.35 -5.06 21.72
N GLY A 110 0.61 -5.97 21.91
CA GLY A 110 2.04 -5.66 21.83
C GLY A 110 2.48 -5.18 20.45
N TYR A 111 1.98 -5.80 19.37
CA TYR A 111 2.25 -5.33 18.01
C TYR A 111 1.57 -4.00 17.70
N LEU A 112 0.33 -3.80 18.16
CA LEU A 112 -0.40 -2.53 18.00
C LEU A 112 0.33 -1.38 18.71
N GLU A 113 0.82 -1.61 19.94
CA GLU A 113 1.65 -0.66 20.68
C GLU A 113 2.91 -0.29 19.91
N ARG A 114 3.65 -1.29 19.37
CA ARG A 114 4.86 -1.01 18.59
C ARG A 114 4.56 -0.26 17.30
N ALA A 115 3.45 -0.56 16.62
CA ALA A 115 3.02 0.17 15.44
C ALA A 115 2.76 1.65 15.79
N TYR A 116 1.95 1.91 16.82
CA TYR A 116 1.64 3.26 17.29
C TYR A 116 2.89 4.04 17.70
N GLN A 117 3.72 3.51 18.60
CA GLN A 117 4.88 4.24 19.09
C GLN A 117 5.91 4.51 18.00
N THR A 118 6.07 3.60 17.04
CA THR A 118 6.94 3.80 15.88
C THR A 118 6.37 4.88 14.94
N ALA A 119 5.05 4.92 14.71
CA ALA A 119 4.39 5.97 13.94
C ALA A 119 4.44 7.34 14.66
N ARG A 120 4.36 7.35 15.99
CA ARG A 120 4.56 8.56 16.79
C ARG A 120 6.00 9.07 16.72
N ALA A 121 6.98 8.17 16.81
CA ALA A 121 8.40 8.49 16.66
C ALA A 121 8.73 9.09 15.27
N TYR A 122 8.05 8.63 14.22
CA TYR A 122 8.18 9.15 12.85
C TYR A 122 7.90 10.66 12.75
N PHE A 123 6.88 11.16 13.44
CA PHE A 123 6.55 12.59 13.43
C PHE A 123 7.45 13.41 14.36
N ILE A 124 7.86 12.84 15.51
CA ILE A 124 8.60 13.59 16.54
C ILE A 124 10.11 13.66 16.23
N TYR A 125 10.78 12.51 16.05
CA TYR A 125 12.25 12.47 16.14
C TYR A 125 12.98 13.03 14.94
N PRO A 126 12.59 12.76 13.68
CA PRO A 126 13.17 13.44 12.52
C PRO A 126 13.23 14.95 12.69
N TYR A 127 12.12 15.53 13.14
CA TYR A 127 11.99 16.98 13.27
C TYR A 127 12.69 17.55 14.52
N GLU A 128 12.74 16.80 15.62
CA GLU A 128 13.46 17.22 16.83
C GLU A 128 14.98 17.16 16.62
N VAL A 129 15.48 16.05 16.07
CA VAL A 129 16.91 15.78 15.95
C VAL A 129 17.54 16.53 14.78
N LEU A 130 16.81 16.67 13.67
CA LEU A 130 17.27 17.37 12.48
C LEU A 130 16.14 18.26 11.91
N PRO A 131 15.90 19.45 12.48
CA PRO A 131 14.74 20.29 12.15
C PRO A 131 14.59 20.72 10.70
N TRP A 132 15.66 20.68 9.91
CA TRP A 132 15.63 20.96 8.47
C TRP A 132 15.31 19.73 7.62
N TYR A 133 15.07 18.57 8.24
CA TYR A 133 14.59 17.37 7.57
C TYR A 133 13.08 17.49 7.34
N GLU A 134 12.66 17.26 6.10
CA GLU A 134 11.38 17.76 5.58
C GLU A 134 10.20 16.79 5.78
N THR A 135 10.09 16.10 6.93
CA THR A 135 9.10 15.02 7.16
C THR A 135 7.65 15.39 6.83
N TYR A 136 7.19 16.60 7.19
CA TYR A 136 5.84 17.08 6.88
C TYR A 136 5.67 17.58 5.45
N LYS A 137 6.75 17.71 4.68
CA LYS A 137 6.75 18.33 3.35
C LYS A 137 7.02 17.36 2.20
N ILE A 138 7.40 16.13 2.50
CA ILE A 138 7.74 15.10 1.49
C ILE A 138 6.90 13.84 1.70
N GLY A 139 6.58 13.14 0.61
CA GLY A 139 5.88 11.86 0.70
C GLY A 139 6.83 10.74 1.12
N CYS A 140 6.48 9.98 2.15
CA CYS A 140 7.21 8.79 2.58
C CYS A 140 6.37 7.53 2.32
N TYR A 141 6.80 6.67 1.42
CA TYR A 141 6.08 5.44 1.07
C TYR A 141 5.72 4.57 2.29
N ASN A 142 4.59 3.86 2.23
CA ASN A 142 3.90 3.13 3.31
C ASN A 142 3.28 3.99 4.41
N GLU A 143 3.46 5.33 4.41
CA GLU A 143 2.89 6.13 5.48
C GLU A 143 1.35 6.16 5.49
N LEU A 144 0.70 5.85 4.37
CA LEU A 144 -0.76 5.72 4.30
C LEU A 144 -1.33 4.68 5.29
N VAL A 145 -0.52 3.73 5.74
CA VAL A 145 -0.89 2.73 6.75
C VAL A 145 -1.25 3.40 8.08
N ILE A 146 -0.83 4.65 8.32
CA ILE A 146 -1.27 5.46 9.46
C ILE A 146 -2.80 5.57 9.49
N LEU A 147 -3.47 5.66 8.35
CA LEU A 147 -4.94 5.73 8.29
C LEU A 147 -5.59 4.45 8.80
N ASP A 148 -5.03 3.29 8.46
CA ASP A 148 -5.50 2.00 8.95
C ASP A 148 -5.23 1.84 10.44
N LEU A 149 -4.04 2.26 10.89
CA LEU A 149 -3.66 2.27 12.29
C LEU A 149 -4.57 3.16 13.14
N ILE A 150 -4.93 4.36 12.66
CA ILE A 150 -5.90 5.25 13.34
C ILE A 150 -7.24 4.53 13.53
N ARG A 151 -7.76 3.88 12.48
CA ARG A 151 -9.03 3.14 12.55
C ARG A 151 -8.99 2.01 13.58
N GLU A 152 -7.89 1.27 13.64
CA GLU A 152 -7.72 0.18 14.60
C GLU A 152 -7.56 0.69 16.04
N LEU A 153 -6.84 1.80 16.25
CA LEU A 153 -6.75 2.46 17.56
C LEU A 153 -8.14 2.92 18.06
N ASP A 154 -8.97 3.51 17.18
CA ASP A 154 -10.34 3.88 17.52
C ASP A 154 -11.21 2.66 17.89
N LYS A 155 -11.10 1.55 17.14
CA LYS A 155 -11.79 0.28 17.47
C LYS A 155 -11.39 -0.25 18.84
N HIS A 156 -10.11 -0.13 19.20
CA HIS A 156 -9.56 -0.52 20.51
C HIS A 156 -9.77 0.55 21.60
N LYS A 157 -10.49 1.65 21.30
CA LYS A 157 -10.79 2.76 22.22
C LYS A 157 -9.54 3.51 22.70
N ARG A 158 -8.45 3.45 21.95
CA ARG A 158 -7.18 4.18 22.18
C ARG A 158 -7.28 5.59 21.55
N PHE A 159 -8.29 6.35 21.96
CA PHE A 159 -8.72 7.57 21.27
C PHE A 159 -7.68 8.70 21.28
N ASP A 160 -6.97 8.90 22.38
CA ASP A 160 -5.94 9.96 22.49
C ASP A 160 -4.78 9.73 21.51
N GLU A 161 -4.44 8.47 21.29
CA GLU A 161 -3.37 8.05 20.41
C GLU A 161 -3.78 8.12 18.94
N ALA A 162 -5.01 7.68 18.63
CA ALA A 162 -5.63 7.86 17.32
C ALA A 162 -5.70 9.36 16.96
N GLU A 163 -6.10 10.20 17.91
CA GLU A 163 -6.20 11.64 17.75
C GLU A 163 -4.85 12.32 17.55
N PHE A 164 -3.80 11.85 18.25
CA PHE A 164 -2.45 12.29 17.98
C PHE A 164 -2.06 12.03 16.51
N LEU A 165 -2.17 10.78 16.04
CA LEU A 165 -1.78 10.44 14.66
C LEU A 165 -2.65 11.17 13.62
N ARG A 166 -3.95 11.35 13.90
CA ARG A 166 -4.87 12.08 13.03
C ARG A 166 -4.46 13.53 12.86
N LYS A 167 -4.12 14.23 13.95
CA LYS A 167 -3.62 15.61 13.91
C LYS A 167 -2.32 15.75 13.12
N GLU A 168 -1.39 14.81 13.31
CA GLU A 168 -0.13 14.80 12.56
C GLU A 168 -0.35 14.55 11.06
N TRP A 169 -1.25 13.62 10.74
CA TRP A 169 -1.68 13.36 9.36
C TRP A 169 -2.32 14.60 8.73
N GLU A 170 -3.27 15.23 9.41
CA GLU A 170 -3.97 16.43 8.90
C GLU A 170 -3.03 17.62 8.74
N THR A 171 -2.03 17.77 9.60
CA THR A 171 -0.96 18.77 9.43
C THR A 171 -0.25 18.57 8.09
N LYS A 172 0.07 17.32 7.77
CA LYS A 172 0.68 16.96 6.49
C LYS A 172 -0.29 17.15 5.30
N VAL A 173 -1.57 16.77 5.44
CA VAL A 173 -2.59 16.99 4.40
C VAL A 173 -2.69 18.47 4.05
N LYS A 174 -2.79 19.33 5.06
CA LYS A 174 -2.94 20.78 4.84
C LYS A 174 -1.71 21.38 4.16
N TYR A 175 -0.51 20.99 4.57
CA TYR A 175 0.71 21.42 3.88
C TYR A 175 0.67 21.05 2.38
N PHE A 176 0.33 19.81 2.04
CA PHE A 176 0.28 19.34 0.66
C PHE A 176 -0.82 20.02 -0.17
N VAL A 177 -1.97 20.29 0.43
CA VAL A 177 -3.11 20.91 -0.28
C VAL A 177 -2.92 22.42 -0.46
N TYR A 178 -2.36 23.11 0.54
CA TYR A 178 -2.41 24.58 0.62
C TYR A 178 -1.06 25.29 0.49
N ASP A 179 0.04 24.67 0.92
CA ASP A 179 1.31 25.39 1.10
C ASP A 179 2.38 25.10 0.04
N ASP A 180 2.32 23.93 -0.60
CA ASP A 180 3.28 23.53 -1.62
C ASP A 180 2.61 23.44 -3.00
N PRO A 181 3.02 24.27 -3.98
CA PRO A 181 2.52 24.14 -5.35
C PRO A 181 3.05 22.89 -6.08
N TYR A 182 4.09 22.22 -5.59
CA TYR A 182 4.69 21.04 -6.24
C TYR A 182 5.09 19.92 -5.23
N PRO A 183 4.13 19.37 -4.44
CA PRO A 183 4.41 18.43 -3.34
C PRO A 183 4.63 16.99 -3.84
N TYR A 184 5.54 16.82 -4.80
CA TYR A 184 5.90 15.54 -5.43
C TYR A 184 7.30 15.06 -5.02
N GLY A 185 7.89 15.74 -4.03
CA GLY A 185 9.17 15.37 -3.44
C GLY A 185 9.06 14.16 -2.52
N SER A 186 10.08 13.32 -2.55
CA SER A 186 10.33 12.24 -1.60
C SER A 186 11.79 12.29 -1.14
N GLU A 187 12.59 11.24 -1.34
CA GLU A 187 14.04 11.27 -1.09
C GLU A 187 14.75 12.17 -2.12
N TYR A 188 14.14 12.33 -3.30
CA TYR A 188 14.54 13.26 -4.34
C TYR A 188 13.47 14.34 -4.58
N SER A 189 13.86 15.44 -5.22
CA SER A 189 12.99 16.61 -5.46
C SER A 189 11.74 16.29 -6.29
N ILE A 190 11.80 15.28 -7.15
CA ILE A 190 10.65 14.59 -7.71
C ILE A 190 10.90 13.10 -7.59
N ASP A 191 9.95 12.37 -7.03
CA ASP A 191 10.12 10.93 -6.81
C ASP A 191 8.79 10.19 -6.93
N ARG A 192 8.84 8.99 -7.49
CA ARG A 192 7.61 8.25 -7.81
C ARG A 192 7.01 7.56 -6.59
N THR A 193 7.81 7.38 -5.55
CA THR A 193 7.37 7.02 -4.20
C THR A 193 6.43 8.05 -3.58
N ALA A 194 6.58 9.34 -3.91
CA ALA A 194 5.73 10.41 -3.38
C ALA A 194 4.27 10.31 -3.85
N PHE A 195 4.02 9.69 -5.01
CA PHE A 195 2.66 9.57 -5.56
C PHE A 195 1.75 8.69 -4.71
N GLU A 196 2.30 7.75 -3.95
CA GLU A 196 1.50 7.00 -2.99
C GLU A 196 0.98 7.92 -1.88
N SER A 197 1.90 8.59 -1.18
CA SER A 197 1.57 9.42 -0.03
C SER A 197 0.72 10.63 -0.40
N SER A 198 1.12 11.36 -1.43
CA SER A 198 0.40 12.57 -1.87
C SER A 198 -1.04 12.25 -2.30
N TYR A 199 -1.26 11.10 -2.94
CA TYR A 199 -2.62 10.66 -3.26
C TYR A 199 -3.42 10.30 -2.00
N ALA A 200 -2.83 9.54 -1.06
CA ALA A 200 -3.49 9.20 0.20
C ALA A 200 -3.87 10.45 1.01
N LEU A 201 -3.00 11.46 1.05
CA LEU A 201 -3.26 12.76 1.68
C LEU A 201 -4.41 13.50 0.98
N ALA A 202 -4.38 13.58 -0.36
CA ALA A 202 -5.44 14.22 -1.14
C ALA A 202 -6.80 13.52 -0.97
N LYS A 203 -6.81 12.18 -1.06
CA LYS A 203 -8.00 11.35 -0.84
C LYS A 203 -8.56 11.57 0.56
N TYR A 204 -7.72 11.59 1.58
CA TYR A 204 -8.15 11.89 2.95
C TYR A 204 -8.87 13.24 3.03
N GLY A 205 -8.24 14.30 2.52
CA GLY A 205 -8.81 15.65 2.58
C GLY A 205 -10.08 15.85 1.74
N THR A 206 -10.31 15.00 0.72
CA THR A 206 -11.55 14.99 -0.08
C THR A 206 -12.68 14.26 0.65
N MET A 207 -12.36 13.17 1.35
CA MET A 207 -13.35 12.29 1.98
C MET A 207 -13.72 12.72 3.41
N ASN A 208 -12.85 13.49 4.07
CA ASN A 208 -13.02 13.87 5.48
C ASN A 208 -13.17 15.40 5.61
N GLU A 209 -13.98 15.82 6.58
CA GLU A 209 -13.96 17.21 7.02
C GLU A 209 -12.72 17.44 7.89
N MET A 210 -12.05 18.58 7.71
CA MET A 210 -10.91 18.99 8.51
C MET A 210 -11.16 20.39 9.06
N GLU A 211 -10.88 20.59 10.34
CA GLU A 211 -11.12 21.87 10.99
C GLU A 211 -10.12 22.95 10.51
N PRO A 212 -10.54 24.21 10.32
CA PRO A 212 -9.62 25.33 10.14
C PRO A 212 -8.67 25.52 11.33
N ASP A 213 -7.54 26.16 11.09
CA ASP A 213 -6.52 26.39 12.11
C ASP A 213 -5.80 27.73 12.00
N SER A 214 -5.12 28.08 13.08
CA SER A 214 -4.20 29.20 13.18
C SER A 214 -2.98 28.75 13.98
N ASN A 215 -1.79 28.98 13.44
CA ASN A 215 -0.51 28.54 14.01
C ASN A 215 -0.51 27.02 14.29
N LEU A 216 -0.88 26.21 13.29
CA LEU A 216 -0.93 24.75 13.41
C LEU A 216 0.47 24.16 13.60
N TRP A 217 1.40 24.53 12.73
CA TRP A 217 2.75 23.98 12.72
C TRP A 217 3.80 25.06 12.55
N TRP A 218 4.74 25.11 13.49
CA TRP A 218 5.91 25.98 13.41
C TRP A 218 7.03 25.25 12.70
N ASP A 219 7.40 25.73 11.52
CA ASP A 219 8.57 25.31 10.78
C ASP A 219 9.82 25.99 11.33
N LYS A 220 10.67 25.21 11.99
CA LYS A 220 11.91 25.64 12.63
C LYS A 220 12.98 26.06 11.63
N ARG A 221 12.94 25.55 10.40
CA ARG A 221 13.90 25.91 9.34
C ARG A 221 13.52 27.23 8.68
N LEU A 222 12.23 27.43 8.43
CA LEU A 222 11.70 28.65 7.81
C LEU A 222 11.32 29.74 8.82
N GLU A 223 11.33 29.43 10.11
CA GLU A 223 10.87 30.28 11.21
C GLU A 223 9.48 30.87 10.92
N LYS A 224 8.55 29.99 10.51
CA LYS A 224 7.22 30.35 10.03
C LYS A 224 6.16 29.45 10.65
N TRP A 225 5.03 30.05 11.02
CA TRP A 225 3.78 29.33 11.30
C TRP A 225 3.01 29.04 10.01
N TYR A 226 2.60 27.79 9.85
CA TYR A 226 1.60 27.37 8.88
C TYR A 226 0.20 27.46 9.51
N SER A 227 -0.73 28.08 8.79
CA SER A 227 -2.07 28.42 9.27
C SER A 227 -3.07 28.31 8.11
N HIS A 228 -4.21 27.69 8.37
CA HIS A 228 -5.25 27.43 7.37
C HIS A 228 -6.61 27.88 7.90
N PRO A 229 -6.91 29.19 7.88
CA PRO A 229 -8.18 29.72 8.40
C PRO A 229 -9.39 29.28 7.57
N GLU A 230 -9.16 28.74 6.37
CA GLU A 230 -10.17 28.15 5.51
C GLU A 230 -9.69 26.79 5.01
N VAL A 231 -10.44 25.75 5.31
CA VAL A 231 -10.19 24.38 4.87
C VAL A 231 -11.45 23.85 4.19
N SER A 232 -11.31 23.15 3.06
CA SER A 232 -12.47 22.63 2.33
C SER A 232 -12.13 21.40 1.50
N LYS A 233 -13.08 20.45 1.43
CA LYS A 233 -13.00 19.28 0.56
C LYS A 233 -12.77 19.63 -0.91
N LYS A 234 -13.32 20.76 -1.38
CA LYS A 234 -13.11 21.24 -2.75
C LYS A 234 -11.63 21.47 -3.06
N LYS A 235 -10.88 22.10 -2.15
CA LYS A 235 -9.44 22.35 -2.33
C LYS A 235 -8.64 21.05 -2.33
N SER A 236 -9.01 20.11 -1.47
CA SER A 236 -8.44 18.75 -1.48
C SER A 236 -8.73 18.01 -2.79
N TYR A 237 -9.93 18.15 -3.35
CA TYR A 237 -10.29 17.56 -4.64
C TYR A 237 -9.51 18.20 -5.80
N GLU A 238 -9.37 19.53 -5.83
CA GLU A 238 -8.51 20.23 -6.80
C GLU A 238 -7.05 19.72 -6.72
N PHE A 239 -6.54 19.44 -5.51
CA PHE A 239 -5.23 18.82 -5.34
C PHE A 239 -5.20 17.36 -5.79
N LEU A 240 -6.23 16.57 -5.48
CA LEU A 240 -6.39 15.18 -5.92
C LEU A 240 -6.28 15.05 -7.44
N GLU A 241 -6.99 15.90 -8.18
CA GLU A 241 -6.93 15.93 -9.64
C GLU A 241 -5.52 16.29 -10.15
N ARG A 242 -4.91 17.35 -9.60
CA ARG A 242 -3.54 17.75 -9.95
C ARG A 242 -2.52 16.64 -9.68
N GLN A 243 -2.64 15.98 -8.54
CA GLN A 243 -1.79 14.86 -8.13
C GLN A 243 -1.96 13.68 -9.09
N HIS A 244 -3.20 13.36 -9.48
CA HIS A 244 -3.50 12.32 -10.44
C HIS A 244 -2.84 12.59 -11.79
N TYR A 245 -3.01 13.80 -12.35
CA TYR A 245 -2.35 14.21 -13.60
C TYR A 245 -0.82 14.20 -13.51
N ALA A 246 -0.25 14.60 -12.37
CA ALA A 246 1.20 14.51 -12.15
C ALA A 246 1.67 13.04 -12.16
N GLY A 247 0.92 12.13 -11.53
CA GLY A 247 1.19 10.70 -11.54
C GLY A 247 1.12 10.08 -12.94
N LEU A 248 0.23 10.57 -13.80
CA LEU A 248 0.14 10.16 -15.20
C LEU A 248 1.33 10.66 -16.04
N SER A 249 1.83 11.86 -15.76
CA SER A 249 2.90 12.49 -16.55
C SER A 249 4.21 11.72 -16.56
N VAL A 250 4.44 10.88 -15.54
CA VAL A 250 5.64 10.03 -15.41
C VAL A 250 5.42 8.60 -15.89
N ARG A 251 4.27 8.31 -16.50
CA ARG A 251 3.86 6.96 -16.89
C ARG A 251 3.85 6.75 -18.40
N GLY A 252 4.28 5.57 -18.82
CA GLY A 252 4.13 5.16 -20.21
C GLY A 252 2.70 4.70 -20.49
N TRP A 253 2.07 5.30 -21.49
CA TRP A 253 0.70 4.96 -21.93
C TRP A 253 0.59 4.82 -23.46
N LEU A 254 1.47 5.47 -24.23
CA LEU A 254 1.40 5.49 -25.70
C LEU A 254 1.92 4.20 -26.35
N GLU A 255 3.04 3.65 -25.87
CA GLU A 255 3.64 2.43 -26.43
C GLU A 255 3.22 1.19 -25.63
N THR A 256 2.63 0.21 -26.32
CA THR A 256 2.15 -1.06 -25.74
C THR A 256 3.25 -2.10 -25.51
N LYS A 257 4.46 -1.65 -25.13
CA LYS A 257 5.54 -2.56 -24.70
C LYS A 257 5.35 -2.88 -23.22
N TYR A 258 5.57 -4.12 -22.82
CA TYR A 258 5.38 -4.57 -21.42
C TYR A 258 6.22 -3.77 -20.40
N PHE A 259 7.36 -3.22 -20.83
CA PHE A 259 8.24 -2.39 -19.99
C PHE A 259 7.98 -0.88 -20.12
N LEU A 260 6.96 -0.46 -20.89
CA LEU A 260 6.55 0.93 -21.04
C LEU A 260 5.12 1.16 -20.56
N LEU A 261 4.16 0.33 -20.95
CA LEU A 261 2.76 0.49 -20.59
C LEU A 261 2.55 0.34 -19.07
N GLY A 262 2.02 1.39 -18.42
CA GLY A 262 1.85 1.47 -16.97
C GLY A 262 3.16 1.63 -16.18
N SER A 263 4.31 1.64 -16.85
CA SER A 263 5.62 1.80 -16.21
C SER A 263 5.83 3.24 -15.73
N ASP A 264 6.66 3.43 -14.70
CA ASP A 264 7.19 4.74 -14.33
C ASP A 264 8.57 5.01 -14.98
N TRP A 265 8.89 6.27 -15.23
CA TRP A 265 10.20 6.70 -15.75
C TRP A 265 10.99 7.46 -14.69
N SER A 266 12.26 7.09 -14.51
CA SER A 266 13.12 7.65 -13.45
C SER A 266 14.16 8.63 -13.98
N VAL A 267 14.71 8.37 -15.17
CA VAL A 267 15.77 9.20 -15.78
C VAL A 267 15.51 9.36 -17.27
N SER A 268 15.35 8.25 -17.98
CA SER A 268 15.16 8.24 -19.43
C SER A 268 14.56 6.92 -19.90
N SER A 269 13.90 6.96 -21.06
CA SER A 269 13.26 5.79 -21.71
C SER A 269 14.27 4.80 -22.31
N ASP A 270 15.57 5.08 -22.25
CA ASP A 270 16.64 4.21 -22.76
C ASP A 270 17.51 3.58 -21.65
N GLN A 271 17.44 4.06 -20.40
CA GLN A 271 18.30 3.56 -19.31
C GLN A 271 17.56 3.10 -18.05
N HIS A 272 16.44 3.75 -17.69
CA HIS A 272 15.76 3.48 -16.43
C HIS A 272 14.26 3.73 -16.58
N CYS A 273 13.54 2.71 -17.04
CA CYS A 273 12.08 2.65 -17.05
C CYS A 273 11.62 1.43 -16.26
N LEU A 274 10.31 1.38 -15.96
CA LEU A 274 9.68 0.29 -15.23
C LEU A 274 10.45 -0.07 -13.97
N SER A 275 10.27 0.72 -12.92
CA SER A 275 10.80 0.41 -11.60
C SER A 275 9.73 -0.24 -10.71
N TYR A 276 10.15 -0.74 -9.56
CA TYR A 276 9.24 -1.17 -8.50
C TYR A 276 8.19 -0.11 -8.10
N MET A 277 8.51 1.19 -8.29
CA MET A 277 7.61 2.31 -7.98
C MET A 277 6.42 2.43 -8.95
N ALA A 278 6.44 1.75 -10.09
CA ALA A 278 5.33 1.75 -11.04
C ALA A 278 4.01 1.38 -10.35
N LYS A 279 4.02 0.36 -9.49
CA LYS A 279 2.86 -0.05 -8.68
C LYS A 279 2.53 0.94 -7.58
N MET A 280 3.55 1.51 -6.94
CA MET A 280 3.43 2.39 -5.78
C MET A 280 2.76 3.72 -6.11
N GLY A 281 2.99 4.29 -7.30
CA GLY A 281 2.16 5.39 -7.78
C GLY A 281 1.00 4.92 -8.67
N GLY A 282 0.91 3.62 -8.97
CA GLY A 282 -0.06 3.06 -9.93
C GLY A 282 -1.40 2.78 -9.27
N TRP A 283 -1.38 2.41 -7.99
CA TRP A 283 -2.60 2.22 -7.21
C TRP A 283 -3.45 3.49 -7.15
N SER A 284 -2.83 4.68 -7.09
CA SER A 284 -3.56 5.95 -7.06
C SER A 284 -4.32 6.21 -8.36
N ILE A 285 -3.77 5.78 -9.50
CA ILE A 285 -4.45 5.88 -10.79
C ILE A 285 -5.67 4.97 -10.82
N LEU A 286 -5.50 3.72 -10.36
CA LEU A 286 -6.59 2.75 -10.32
C LEU A 286 -7.68 3.18 -9.32
N ASP A 287 -7.30 3.57 -8.11
CA ASP A 287 -8.23 4.05 -7.08
C ASP A 287 -8.97 5.31 -7.52
N TYR A 288 -8.30 6.26 -8.18
CA TYR A 288 -8.96 7.44 -8.73
C TYR A 288 -10.02 7.07 -9.77
N GLY A 289 -9.69 6.17 -10.71
CA GLY A 289 -10.62 5.65 -11.70
C GLY A 289 -11.85 4.97 -11.09
N MET A 290 -11.64 4.21 -10.02
CA MET A 290 -12.72 3.51 -9.32
C MET A 290 -13.58 4.45 -8.48
N VAL A 291 -12.97 5.41 -7.77
CA VAL A 291 -13.65 6.18 -6.72
C VAL A 291 -14.15 7.54 -7.20
N PHE A 292 -13.36 8.27 -7.98
CA PHE A 292 -13.54 9.71 -8.23
C PHE A 292 -13.78 10.10 -9.67
N ALA A 293 -13.26 9.34 -10.63
CA ALA A 293 -13.35 9.71 -12.03
C ALA A 293 -14.79 9.72 -12.54
N ASP A 294 -15.20 10.77 -13.26
CA ASP A 294 -16.51 10.81 -13.93
C ASP A 294 -16.63 9.70 -14.98
N ASP A 295 -15.65 9.64 -15.90
CA ASP A 295 -15.46 8.53 -16.83
C ASP A 295 -14.35 7.59 -16.31
N PRO A 296 -14.70 6.39 -15.78
CA PRO A 296 -13.70 5.48 -15.26
C PRO A 296 -12.84 4.83 -16.36
N SER A 297 -13.33 4.78 -17.60
CA SER A 297 -12.68 4.01 -18.67
C SER A 297 -11.31 4.56 -19.07
N ASP A 298 -11.12 5.87 -18.93
CA ASP A 298 -9.83 6.56 -19.15
C ASP A 298 -8.72 6.07 -18.20
N TRP A 299 -9.09 5.53 -17.04
CA TRP A 299 -8.17 5.30 -15.92
C TRP A 299 -8.00 3.84 -15.56
N LEU A 300 -9.05 3.02 -15.66
CA LEU A 300 -9.00 1.62 -15.26
C LEU A 300 -7.93 0.85 -16.03
N GLN A 301 -7.80 1.05 -17.33
CA GLN A 301 -6.81 0.33 -18.15
C GLN A 301 -5.37 0.63 -17.69
N LEU A 302 -5.04 1.92 -17.54
CA LEU A 302 -3.68 2.35 -17.21
C LEU A 302 -3.34 2.09 -15.73
N GLY A 303 -4.31 2.26 -14.83
CA GLY A 303 -4.18 1.91 -13.42
C GLY A 303 -3.89 0.41 -13.26
N TYR A 304 -4.67 -0.43 -13.95
CA TYR A 304 -4.45 -1.88 -13.89
C TYR A 304 -3.16 -2.32 -14.60
N ALA A 305 -2.80 -1.68 -15.72
CA ALA A 305 -1.50 -1.90 -16.36
C ALA A 305 -0.33 -1.53 -15.42
N SER A 306 -0.46 -0.42 -14.67
CA SER A 306 0.54 -0.01 -13.68
C SER A 306 0.68 -1.03 -12.56
N TYR A 307 -0.45 -1.57 -12.08
CA TYR A 307 -0.49 -2.69 -11.13
C TYR A 307 0.25 -3.92 -11.68
N LEU A 308 0.07 -4.27 -12.95
CA LEU A 308 0.68 -5.46 -13.55
C LEU A 308 2.16 -5.27 -13.92
N SER A 309 2.54 -4.07 -14.34
CA SER A 309 3.78 -3.80 -15.08
C SER A 309 5.04 -4.35 -14.41
N SER A 310 5.32 -3.98 -13.16
CA SER A 310 6.60 -4.31 -12.50
C SER A 310 6.70 -5.76 -12.01
N TRP A 311 5.65 -6.58 -12.17
CA TRP A 311 5.80 -8.04 -12.03
C TRP A 311 6.73 -8.61 -13.10
N SER A 312 6.85 -7.95 -14.27
CA SER A 312 7.79 -8.37 -15.32
C SER A 312 9.27 -8.22 -14.93
N LEU A 313 9.59 -7.56 -13.81
CA LEU A 313 10.94 -7.51 -13.26
C LEU A 313 11.32 -8.79 -12.48
N MET A 314 10.33 -9.62 -12.16
CA MET A 314 10.58 -10.90 -11.52
C MET A 314 11.16 -11.90 -12.51
N ASN A 315 12.11 -12.67 -12.01
CA ASN A 315 12.65 -13.84 -12.66
C ASN A 315 11.89 -15.06 -12.16
N THR A 316 10.83 -15.44 -12.87
CA THR A 316 10.03 -16.62 -12.55
C THR A 316 9.84 -17.48 -13.78
N GLY A 317 9.56 -18.76 -13.56
CA GLY A 317 9.33 -19.73 -14.62
C GLY A 317 8.85 -21.07 -14.08
N THR A 318 8.53 -21.99 -14.98
CA THR A 318 8.28 -23.39 -14.63
C THR A 318 9.56 -24.22 -14.81
N GLU A 319 9.54 -25.49 -14.42
CA GLU A 319 10.67 -26.40 -14.68
C GLU A 319 10.99 -26.49 -16.18
N GLU A 320 9.98 -26.42 -17.05
CA GLU A 320 10.15 -26.42 -18.51
C GLU A 320 10.87 -25.17 -19.03
N SER A 321 10.74 -24.03 -18.33
CA SER A 321 11.46 -22.80 -18.66
C SER A 321 12.73 -22.61 -17.82
N ASP A 322 13.21 -23.66 -17.16
CA ASP A 322 14.35 -23.61 -16.23
C ASP A 322 14.19 -22.52 -15.15
N TYR A 323 12.97 -22.41 -14.58
CA TYR A 323 12.62 -21.60 -13.42
C TYR A 323 12.92 -20.07 -13.50
N GLY A 324 13.24 -19.51 -14.66
CA GLY A 324 13.50 -18.06 -14.77
C GLY A 324 13.62 -17.53 -16.19
N TYR A 325 12.84 -16.48 -16.51
CA TYR A 325 12.89 -15.82 -17.82
C TYR A 325 14.16 -14.97 -18.04
N TRP A 326 14.60 -14.22 -17.03
CA TRP A 326 15.76 -13.33 -17.13
C TRP A 326 17.08 -14.05 -16.89
N PHE A 327 17.08 -14.91 -15.87
CA PHE A 327 18.23 -15.64 -15.37
C PHE A 327 17.77 -17.06 -15.01
N PRO A 328 17.89 -18.02 -15.94
CA PRO A 328 17.48 -19.41 -15.69
C PRO A 328 18.20 -20.02 -14.47
N GLY A 329 17.59 -21.03 -13.87
CA GLY A 329 18.06 -21.74 -12.69
C GLY A 329 17.08 -21.66 -11.51
N LYS A 330 16.84 -22.80 -10.85
CA LYS A 330 15.92 -22.93 -9.71
C LYS A 330 16.29 -22.03 -8.53
N GLU A 331 17.57 -21.73 -8.36
CA GLU A 331 18.09 -20.82 -7.33
C GLU A 331 17.77 -19.35 -7.60
N ASN A 332 17.42 -19.00 -8.84
CA ASN A 332 17.09 -17.64 -9.26
C ASN A 332 15.56 -17.42 -9.36
N ASP A 333 14.75 -18.47 -9.17
CA ASP A 333 13.30 -18.37 -9.21
C ASP A 333 12.77 -17.46 -8.10
N GLY A 334 11.92 -16.52 -8.47
CA GLY A 334 11.39 -15.48 -7.58
C GLY A 334 12.36 -14.32 -7.32
N ALA A 335 13.61 -14.36 -7.81
CA ALA A 335 14.49 -13.19 -7.76
C ALA A 335 13.88 -12.03 -8.56
N THR A 336 14.24 -10.78 -8.24
CA THR A 336 13.65 -9.62 -8.90
C THR A 336 14.65 -8.50 -9.14
N GLY A 337 14.39 -7.72 -10.18
CA GLY A 337 15.09 -6.49 -10.46
C GLY A 337 14.40 -5.25 -9.90
N TRP A 338 15.19 -4.23 -9.62
CA TRP A 338 14.72 -2.92 -9.15
C TRP A 338 14.09 -2.10 -10.28
N ALA A 339 14.61 -2.26 -11.51
CA ALA A 339 14.16 -1.57 -12.71
C ALA A 339 14.50 -2.33 -14.00
N PHE A 340 14.04 -1.81 -15.14
CA PHE A 340 14.31 -2.33 -16.47
C PHE A 340 15.35 -1.50 -17.24
N MET A 341 16.20 -2.16 -18.01
CA MET A 341 17.15 -1.56 -18.96
C MET A 341 16.64 -1.72 -20.40
N PRO A 342 16.18 -0.65 -21.07
CA PRO A 342 15.70 -0.71 -22.47
C PRO A 342 16.83 -0.78 -23.50
N SER A 343 17.96 -0.11 -23.24
CA SER A 343 19.12 -0.15 -24.13
C SER A 343 19.71 -1.56 -24.21
N LYS A 344 20.32 -1.91 -25.34
CA LYS A 344 21.03 -3.21 -25.50
C LYS A 344 22.04 -3.43 -24.37
N PHE A 345 22.69 -2.34 -23.96
CA PHE A 345 23.58 -2.29 -22.81
C PHE A 345 23.54 -0.86 -22.25
N GLY A 346 23.48 -0.73 -20.93
CA GLY A 346 23.45 0.58 -20.27
C GLY A 346 24.01 0.52 -18.86
N ARG A 347 24.09 1.67 -18.19
CA ARG A 347 24.62 1.78 -16.84
C ARG A 347 23.47 1.96 -15.84
N ALA A 348 23.25 0.95 -15.00
CA ALA A 348 22.27 0.99 -13.93
C ALA A 348 22.63 2.03 -12.86
N TRP A 349 21.64 2.41 -12.04
CA TRP A 349 21.80 3.39 -10.95
C TRP A 349 22.92 3.01 -9.96
N ILE A 350 23.10 1.72 -9.70
CA ILE A 350 24.20 1.16 -8.89
C ILE A 350 25.59 1.27 -9.54
N ARG A 351 25.70 2.04 -10.64
CA ARG A 351 26.92 2.31 -11.42
C ARG A 351 27.53 1.08 -12.07
N LYS A 352 26.77 0.00 -12.20
CA LYS A 352 27.13 -1.23 -12.91
C LYS A 352 26.56 -1.23 -14.33
N ASN A 353 27.27 -1.85 -15.26
CA ASN A 353 26.73 -2.06 -16.60
C ASN A 353 25.81 -3.28 -16.59
N VAL A 354 24.65 -3.17 -17.23
CA VAL A 354 23.63 -4.21 -17.32
C VAL A 354 23.18 -4.36 -18.78
N PRO A 355 22.89 -5.59 -19.24
CA PRO A 355 22.27 -5.81 -20.54
C PRO A 355 20.80 -5.36 -20.52
N ARG A 356 20.17 -5.35 -21.70
CA ARG A 356 18.72 -5.17 -21.81
C ARG A 356 17.98 -6.20 -20.94
N GLY A 357 17.00 -5.75 -20.17
CA GLY A 357 16.19 -6.60 -19.30
C GLY A 357 16.08 -6.07 -17.87
N ALA A 358 15.54 -6.89 -16.97
CA ALA A 358 15.53 -6.59 -15.54
C ALA A 358 16.96 -6.45 -14.99
N TRP A 359 17.18 -5.47 -14.11
CA TRP A 359 18.47 -5.31 -13.45
C TRP A 359 18.71 -6.48 -12.48
N HIS A 360 19.94 -6.98 -12.37
CA HIS A 360 20.32 -8.08 -11.46
C HIS A 360 20.45 -7.64 -9.97
N TYR A 361 19.72 -6.61 -9.58
CA TYR A 361 19.75 -5.99 -8.26
C TYR A 361 18.32 -5.61 -7.90
N ASP A 362 17.84 -6.06 -6.74
CA ASP A 362 16.46 -5.90 -6.25
C ASP A 362 16.23 -4.51 -5.62
N GLY A 363 17.22 -3.98 -4.92
CA GLY A 363 17.13 -2.71 -4.21
C GLY A 363 15.96 -2.69 -3.23
N GLU A 364 14.97 -1.87 -3.52
CA GLU A 364 13.76 -1.70 -2.71
C GLU A 364 12.51 -2.37 -3.33
N ALA A 365 12.70 -3.32 -4.25
CA ALA A 365 11.61 -3.91 -5.02
C ALA A 365 10.44 -4.46 -4.17
N ASP A 366 10.73 -4.99 -2.97
CA ASP A 366 9.69 -5.48 -2.06
C ASP A 366 8.69 -4.41 -1.62
N LEU A 367 9.08 -3.13 -1.62
CA LEU A 367 8.15 -2.03 -1.41
C LEU A 367 7.08 -2.02 -2.50
N GLY A 368 7.47 -2.22 -3.77
CA GLY A 368 6.54 -2.32 -4.89
C GLY A 368 5.58 -3.51 -4.78
N TYR A 369 6.01 -4.61 -4.15
CA TYR A 369 5.12 -5.75 -3.87
C TYR A 369 4.14 -5.47 -2.73
N GLY A 370 4.54 -4.70 -1.72
CA GLY A 370 3.63 -4.16 -0.72
C GLY A 370 2.49 -3.35 -1.36
N ALA A 371 2.81 -2.45 -2.30
CA ALA A 371 1.79 -1.75 -3.09
C ALA A 371 0.94 -2.73 -3.92
N GLY A 372 1.55 -3.76 -4.50
CA GLY A 372 0.84 -4.80 -5.24
C GLY A 372 -0.25 -5.47 -4.41
N ILE A 373 0.04 -5.88 -3.17
CA ILE A 373 -0.93 -6.48 -2.24
C ILE A 373 -2.08 -5.51 -1.93
N ARG A 374 -1.77 -4.23 -1.71
CA ARG A 374 -2.80 -3.21 -1.43
C ARG A 374 -3.69 -2.92 -2.64
N THR A 375 -3.15 -3.08 -3.86
CA THR A 375 -3.85 -2.75 -5.12
C THR A 375 -4.64 -3.91 -5.68
N ALA A 376 -4.30 -5.15 -5.34
CA ALA A 376 -4.91 -6.35 -5.93
C ALA A 376 -6.45 -6.36 -5.76
N ILE A 377 -7.14 -6.40 -6.91
CA ILE A 377 -8.59 -6.38 -7.04
C ILE A 377 -9.01 -6.98 -8.38
N THR A 378 -10.16 -7.67 -8.40
CA THR A 378 -10.86 -8.05 -9.64
C THR A 378 -11.93 -7.00 -9.96
N ILE A 379 -11.95 -6.46 -11.19
CA ILE A 379 -12.86 -5.38 -11.59
C ILE A 379 -13.62 -5.78 -12.86
N LEU A 380 -14.94 -5.87 -12.78
CA LEU A 380 -15.81 -5.95 -13.96
C LEU A 380 -16.12 -4.54 -14.47
N THR A 381 -15.95 -4.32 -15.78
CA THR A 381 -16.32 -3.05 -16.44
C THR A 381 -16.77 -3.30 -17.88
N ASN A 382 -17.49 -2.32 -18.44
CA ASN A 382 -17.78 -2.26 -19.87
C ASN A 382 -16.86 -1.23 -20.50
N ASP A 383 -15.74 -1.71 -21.01
CA ASP A 383 -14.66 -0.89 -21.56
C ASP A 383 -14.99 -0.42 -22.99
N PRO A 384 -14.75 0.85 -23.37
CA PRO A 384 -15.04 1.35 -24.72
C PRO A 384 -14.27 0.64 -25.84
N LEU A 385 -13.08 0.09 -25.54
CA LEU A 385 -12.25 -0.61 -26.51
C LEU A 385 -12.49 -2.12 -26.52
N PHE A 386 -12.70 -2.70 -25.33
CA PHE A 386 -12.76 -4.16 -25.17
C PHE A 386 -14.19 -4.71 -24.94
N GLY A 387 -15.18 -3.84 -24.73
CA GLY A 387 -16.50 -4.22 -24.24
C GLY A 387 -16.43 -4.74 -22.80
N TRP A 388 -17.31 -5.66 -22.44
CA TRP A 388 -17.28 -6.29 -21.12
C TRP A 388 -15.97 -7.04 -20.89
N ILE A 389 -15.26 -6.65 -19.84
CA ILE A 389 -13.97 -7.22 -19.44
C ILE A 389 -13.87 -7.29 -17.92
N ALA A 390 -13.11 -8.28 -17.42
CA ALA A 390 -12.73 -8.37 -16.03
C ALA A 390 -11.22 -8.13 -15.86
N TYR A 391 -10.82 -6.94 -15.43
CA TYR A 391 -9.44 -6.71 -15.01
C TYR A 391 -9.13 -7.55 -13.78
N GLY A 392 -8.03 -8.28 -13.80
CA GLY A 392 -7.71 -9.24 -12.72
C GLY A 392 -8.61 -10.46 -12.70
N GLY A 393 -9.36 -10.75 -13.76
CA GLY A 393 -10.23 -11.91 -13.80
C GLY A 393 -10.32 -12.52 -15.18
N LYS A 394 -10.91 -13.71 -15.25
CA LYS A 394 -11.37 -14.30 -16.51
C LYS A 394 -12.89 -14.20 -16.55
N LEU A 395 -13.41 -13.41 -17.51
CA LEU A 395 -14.83 -13.25 -17.73
C LEU A 395 -15.37 -14.31 -18.71
N ASN A 396 -16.46 -14.96 -18.33
CA ASN A 396 -17.34 -15.70 -19.22
C ASN A 396 -18.74 -15.05 -19.17
N MET A 397 -19.40 -14.90 -20.32
CA MET A 397 -20.76 -14.37 -20.40
C MET A 397 -21.74 -15.43 -20.92
N ALA A 398 -22.96 -15.42 -20.39
CA ALA A 398 -24.06 -16.25 -20.87
C ALA A 398 -25.33 -15.41 -20.97
N GLY A 399 -25.61 -14.91 -22.19
CA GLY A 399 -26.63 -13.87 -22.36
C GLY A 399 -26.15 -12.57 -21.71
N GLU A 400 -26.96 -12.03 -20.80
CA GLU A 400 -26.63 -10.81 -20.04
C GLU A 400 -25.93 -11.12 -18.70
N GLU A 401 -25.83 -12.39 -18.30
CA GLU A 401 -25.21 -12.79 -17.02
C GLU A 401 -23.67 -12.88 -17.12
N PHE A 402 -22.98 -12.53 -16.04
CA PHE A 402 -21.52 -12.51 -15.97
C PHE A 402 -20.97 -13.53 -14.98
N TRP A 403 -19.95 -14.29 -15.39
CA TRP A 403 -19.25 -15.28 -14.56
C TRP A 403 -17.75 -14.99 -14.56
N ILE A 404 -17.23 -14.46 -13.46
CA ILE A 404 -15.87 -13.95 -13.34
C ILE A 404 -15.04 -14.86 -12.44
N TYR A 405 -13.99 -15.46 -12.97
CA TYR A 405 -13.01 -16.18 -12.16
C TYR A 405 -11.92 -15.19 -11.71
N PRO A 406 -11.82 -14.87 -10.40
CA PRO A 406 -10.83 -13.91 -9.92
C PRO A 406 -9.41 -14.46 -10.08
N LYS A 407 -8.52 -13.62 -10.61
CA LYS A 407 -7.10 -13.87 -10.94
C LYS A 407 -6.19 -12.71 -10.49
N ASP A 408 -6.68 -11.80 -9.65
CA ASP A 408 -5.94 -10.64 -9.15
C ASP A 408 -4.81 -11.02 -8.17
N GLY A 409 -4.79 -12.27 -7.70
CA GLY A 409 -3.79 -12.82 -6.79
C GLY A 409 -4.30 -12.98 -5.35
N LEU A 410 -5.10 -12.03 -4.84
CA LEU A 410 -5.62 -12.06 -3.47
C LEU A 410 -7.06 -12.54 -3.36
N ARG A 411 -7.90 -12.26 -4.37
CA ARG A 411 -9.32 -12.63 -4.43
C ARG A 411 -10.17 -12.11 -3.25
N SER A 412 -9.68 -11.13 -2.51
CA SER A 412 -10.36 -10.55 -1.35
C SER A 412 -11.19 -9.31 -1.70
N ARG A 413 -11.00 -8.74 -2.90
CA ARG A 413 -11.66 -7.51 -3.36
C ARG A 413 -12.30 -7.72 -4.71
N PHE A 414 -13.51 -7.17 -4.86
CA PHE A 414 -14.23 -7.18 -6.12
C PHE A 414 -14.92 -5.83 -6.35
N ALA A 415 -14.89 -5.37 -7.60
CA ALA A 415 -15.57 -4.16 -8.02
C ALA A 415 -16.32 -4.33 -9.33
N VAL A 416 -17.43 -3.58 -9.46
CA VAL A 416 -18.16 -3.35 -10.70
C VAL A 416 -18.13 -1.87 -10.96
N ILE A 417 -17.44 -1.46 -12.02
CA ILE A 417 -17.24 -0.05 -12.36
C ILE A 417 -17.71 0.15 -13.79
N THR A 418 -18.84 0.83 -13.94
CA THR A 418 -19.41 1.24 -15.22
C THR A 418 -19.78 2.72 -15.14
N GLU A 419 -20.15 3.33 -16.26
CA GLU A 419 -20.64 4.72 -16.30
C GLU A 419 -21.78 4.97 -15.30
N ASN A 420 -22.67 3.99 -15.11
CA ASN A 420 -23.91 4.15 -14.32
C ASN A 420 -23.90 3.42 -12.97
N LYS A 421 -22.86 2.65 -12.66
CA LYS A 421 -22.85 1.78 -11.48
C LYS A 421 -21.45 1.59 -10.93
N ARG A 422 -21.30 1.85 -9.62
CA ARG A 422 -20.08 1.65 -8.85
C ARG A 422 -20.38 0.80 -7.63
N ILE A 423 -19.83 -0.41 -7.63
CA ILE A 423 -19.82 -1.33 -6.50
C ILE A 423 -18.36 -1.63 -6.21
N HIS A 424 -17.95 -1.55 -4.96
CA HIS A 424 -16.62 -1.93 -4.52
C HIS A 424 -16.69 -2.43 -3.09
N PHE A 425 -16.31 -3.69 -2.87
CA PHE A 425 -16.27 -4.27 -1.54
C PHE A 425 -15.03 -5.15 -1.34
N GLU A 426 -14.69 -5.35 -0.06
CA GLU A 426 -13.54 -6.15 0.36
C GLU A 426 -13.85 -7.04 1.57
N LEU A 427 -13.17 -8.19 1.62
CA LEU A 427 -13.16 -9.12 2.75
C LEU A 427 -11.87 -8.92 3.56
N SER A 428 -12.02 -8.87 4.89
CA SER A 428 -10.92 -8.60 5.83
C SER A 428 -9.93 -9.75 6.05
N ARG A 429 -10.33 -11.01 5.86
CA ARG A 429 -9.52 -12.21 6.21
C ARG A 429 -9.48 -13.27 5.12
N ASP A 430 -10.63 -13.56 4.51
CA ASP A 430 -10.78 -14.58 3.47
C ASP A 430 -10.81 -13.97 2.05
N GLY A 431 -11.14 -14.80 1.07
CA GLY A 431 -11.46 -14.33 -0.28
C GLY A 431 -12.30 -15.33 -1.05
N PHE A 432 -12.68 -14.94 -2.26
CA PHE A 432 -13.35 -15.82 -3.19
C PHE A 432 -12.45 -16.99 -3.59
N ILE A 433 -13.06 -18.15 -3.78
CA ILE A 433 -12.35 -19.34 -4.25
C ILE A 433 -11.90 -19.17 -5.71
N GLY A 434 -10.67 -19.59 -6.04
CA GLY A 434 -10.05 -19.25 -7.34
C GLY A 434 -10.47 -20.09 -8.55
N ASN A 435 -11.19 -21.19 -8.31
CA ASN A 435 -11.64 -22.13 -9.34
C ASN A 435 -13.17 -22.12 -9.55
N GLU A 436 -13.90 -21.27 -8.84
CA GLU A 436 -15.32 -21.04 -9.04
C GLU A 436 -15.54 -19.57 -9.41
N PRO A 437 -16.56 -19.26 -10.22
CA PRO A 437 -16.83 -17.90 -10.65
C PRO A 437 -17.59 -17.09 -9.57
N ILE A 438 -17.30 -15.80 -9.52
CA ILE A 438 -18.22 -14.77 -9.00
C ILE A 438 -19.27 -14.54 -10.09
N HIS A 439 -20.54 -14.68 -9.73
CA HIS A 439 -21.68 -14.51 -10.61
C HIS A 439 -22.34 -13.14 -10.40
N LEU A 440 -22.62 -12.45 -11.50
CA LEU A 440 -23.42 -11.23 -11.49
C LEU A 440 -24.61 -11.35 -12.42
N SER A 441 -25.75 -10.88 -11.93
CA SER A 441 -26.96 -10.71 -12.74
C SER A 441 -26.75 -9.67 -13.85
N GLY A 442 -27.50 -9.79 -14.95
CA GLY A 442 -27.36 -8.89 -16.09
C GLY A 442 -27.69 -7.41 -15.80
N ASP A 443 -28.54 -7.15 -14.82
CA ASP A 443 -28.81 -5.80 -14.29
C ASP A 443 -27.77 -5.33 -13.25
N LEU A 444 -26.76 -6.16 -12.99
CA LEU A 444 -25.70 -5.97 -11.99
C LEU A 444 -26.25 -5.81 -10.55
N GLY A 445 -27.53 -6.11 -10.31
CA GLY A 445 -28.22 -5.94 -9.03
C GLY A 445 -27.86 -7.00 -7.99
N MET A 446 -27.28 -8.11 -8.43
CA MET A 446 -26.88 -9.20 -7.57
C MET A 446 -25.42 -9.59 -7.86
N VAL A 447 -24.65 -9.81 -6.79
CA VAL A 447 -23.34 -10.44 -6.82
C VAL A 447 -23.40 -11.69 -5.95
N SER A 448 -23.00 -12.83 -6.47
CA SER A 448 -22.92 -14.09 -5.71
C SER A 448 -21.63 -14.83 -5.98
N GLY A 449 -21.17 -15.63 -5.03
CA GLY A 449 -19.92 -16.38 -5.19
C GLY A 449 -19.59 -17.20 -3.96
N VAL A 450 -18.52 -17.97 -4.05
CA VAL A 450 -18.08 -18.85 -2.96
C VAL A 450 -16.84 -18.27 -2.29
N ILE A 451 -16.93 -18.04 -0.98
CA ILE A 451 -15.80 -17.66 -0.12
C ILE A 451 -15.14 -18.95 0.38
N GLU A 452 -13.80 -18.97 0.41
CA GLU A 452 -13.00 -20.04 1.01
C GLU A 452 -12.56 -19.66 2.44
N ASN A 453 -12.63 -20.60 3.38
CA ASN A 453 -12.03 -20.42 4.70
C ASN A 453 -10.54 -20.74 4.61
N ARG A 454 -9.70 -19.70 4.53
CA ARG A 454 -8.25 -19.86 4.32
C ARG A 454 -7.51 -20.39 5.55
N SER A 455 -8.10 -20.22 6.72
CA SER A 455 -7.48 -20.56 7.99
C SER A 455 -7.95 -21.88 8.57
N HIS A 456 -8.94 -22.53 7.95
CA HIS A 456 -9.52 -23.80 8.39
C HIS A 456 -9.95 -23.79 9.86
N ASN A 457 -10.41 -22.63 10.35
CA ASN A 457 -10.89 -22.43 11.71
C ASN A 457 -12.19 -21.61 11.73
N ASP A 458 -12.89 -21.66 12.86
CA ASP A 458 -14.09 -20.87 13.10
C ASP A 458 -13.69 -19.42 13.41
N HIS A 459 -14.23 -18.46 12.66
CA HIS A 459 -13.93 -17.05 12.86
C HIS A 459 -15.02 -16.13 12.28
N VAL A 460 -14.84 -14.82 12.48
CA VAL A 460 -15.68 -13.78 11.88
C VAL A 460 -14.85 -12.99 10.88
N ALA A 461 -15.34 -12.89 9.64
CA ALA A 461 -14.78 -12.04 8.60
C ALA A 461 -15.71 -10.83 8.39
N GLU A 462 -15.14 -9.63 8.37
CA GLU A 462 -15.86 -8.42 7.98
C GLU A 462 -15.85 -8.26 6.45
N LEU A 463 -17.03 -8.01 5.89
CA LEU A 463 -17.26 -7.58 4.51
C LEU A 463 -17.53 -6.07 4.54
N MET A 464 -16.68 -5.27 3.90
CA MET A 464 -16.78 -3.81 3.89
C MET A 464 -17.08 -3.29 2.49
N PHE A 465 -18.00 -2.32 2.38
CA PHE A 465 -18.39 -1.68 1.13
C PHE A 465 -17.78 -0.29 1.07
N ILE A 466 -16.85 -0.11 0.13
CA ILE A 466 -16.20 1.17 -0.16
C ILE A 466 -17.11 2.02 -1.06
N GLN A 467 -17.83 1.37 -1.99
CA GLN A 467 -18.87 1.98 -2.82
C GLN A 467 -20.00 0.98 -3.08
N GLY A 468 -21.21 1.52 -3.28
CA GLY A 468 -22.44 0.75 -3.45
C GLY A 468 -23.14 0.50 -2.12
N GLU A 469 -24.46 0.62 -2.11
CA GLU A 469 -25.29 0.40 -0.93
C GLU A 469 -25.94 -0.98 -1.03
N PRO A 470 -25.50 -2.00 -0.26
CA PRO A 470 -26.16 -3.29 -0.26
C PRO A 470 -27.54 -3.19 0.44
N THR A 471 -28.56 -3.78 -0.17
CA THR A 471 -29.90 -3.88 0.42
C THR A 471 -30.08 -5.15 1.24
N ARG A 472 -29.50 -6.28 0.79
CA ARG A 472 -29.57 -7.58 1.48
C ARG A 472 -28.29 -8.37 1.25
N ILE A 473 -27.87 -9.11 2.27
CA ILE A 473 -26.70 -9.99 2.20
C ILE A 473 -27.09 -11.35 2.77
N PHE A 474 -26.74 -12.43 2.06
CA PHE A 474 -26.94 -13.79 2.51
C PHE A 474 -25.62 -14.54 2.59
N LEU A 475 -25.46 -15.32 3.66
CA LEU A 475 -24.40 -16.30 3.82
C LEU A 475 -25.03 -17.68 4.01
N ASP A 476 -24.73 -18.62 3.11
CA ASP A 476 -25.35 -19.94 3.05
C ASP A 476 -26.90 -19.89 3.04
N GLY A 477 -27.47 -18.90 2.35
CA GLY A 477 -28.93 -18.68 2.26
C GLY A 477 -29.57 -18.05 3.50
N LYS A 478 -28.78 -17.70 4.52
CA LYS A 478 -29.24 -16.96 5.71
C LYS A 478 -28.91 -15.48 5.57
N GLU A 479 -29.92 -14.63 5.76
CA GLU A 479 -29.75 -13.18 5.74
C GLU A 479 -28.90 -12.69 6.92
N ILE A 480 -28.00 -11.75 6.64
CA ILE A 480 -27.01 -11.17 7.57
C ILE A 480 -27.30 -9.68 7.75
N ASP A 481 -27.14 -9.19 8.98
CA ASP A 481 -27.36 -7.78 9.31
C ASP A 481 -26.30 -6.87 8.65
N ILE A 482 -26.77 -5.77 8.06
CA ILE A 482 -25.93 -4.74 7.46
C ILE A 482 -25.81 -3.58 8.45
N LYS A 483 -24.58 -3.17 8.74
CA LYS A 483 -24.27 -2.03 9.60
C LYS A 483 -23.77 -0.86 8.74
N LYS A 484 -24.37 0.32 8.92
CA LYS A 484 -23.90 1.58 8.35
C LYS A 484 -23.14 2.40 9.39
N SER A 485 -21.95 2.87 9.04
CA SER A 485 -21.12 3.76 9.86
C SER A 485 -20.63 4.92 8.99
N GLY A 486 -21.29 6.08 9.12
CA GLY A 486 -21.11 7.18 8.16
C GLY A 486 -21.61 6.77 6.77
N GLU A 487 -20.75 6.84 5.77
CA GLU A 487 -21.03 6.44 4.39
C GLU A 487 -20.64 4.98 4.08
N VAL A 488 -19.99 4.29 5.03
CA VAL A 488 -19.50 2.92 4.84
C VAL A 488 -20.53 1.91 5.33
N PHE A 489 -20.80 0.90 4.51
CA PHE A 489 -21.59 -0.28 4.89
C PHE A 489 -20.66 -1.45 5.21
N SER A 490 -21.08 -2.28 6.16
CA SER A 490 -20.32 -3.46 6.60
C SER A 490 -21.25 -4.58 7.05
N ALA A 491 -20.78 -5.82 6.96
CA ALA A 491 -21.45 -6.99 7.50
C ALA A 491 -20.44 -7.96 8.11
N LEU A 492 -20.85 -8.65 9.18
CA LEU A 492 -20.04 -9.65 9.87
C LEU A 492 -20.44 -11.06 9.42
N LEU A 493 -19.55 -11.75 8.73
CA LEU A 493 -19.74 -13.09 8.19
C LEU A 493 -19.16 -14.11 9.17
N ARG A 494 -19.98 -15.07 9.62
CA ARG A 494 -19.52 -16.17 10.49
C ARG A 494 -19.05 -17.34 9.62
N ILE A 495 -17.74 -17.55 9.58
CA ILE A 495 -17.08 -18.57 8.76
C ILE A 495 -16.73 -19.77 9.65
N SER A 496 -17.15 -20.97 9.23
CA SER A 496 -16.99 -22.21 10.02
C SER A 496 -16.84 -23.48 9.17
N LYS A 497 -17.16 -23.40 7.87
CA LYS A 497 -16.93 -24.48 6.90
C LYS A 497 -15.77 -24.08 6.00
N ASP A 498 -15.25 -25.04 5.23
CA ASP A 498 -14.23 -24.77 4.22
C ASP A 498 -14.71 -23.79 3.13
N LYS A 499 -16.03 -23.75 2.88
CA LYS A 499 -16.66 -22.92 1.85
C LYS A 499 -17.99 -22.37 2.34
N HIS A 500 -18.29 -21.14 1.93
CA HIS A 500 -19.58 -20.50 2.16
C HIS A 500 -20.09 -19.80 0.89
N ASN A 501 -21.39 -19.90 0.64
CA ASN A 501 -22.04 -19.18 -0.46
C ASN A 501 -22.41 -17.77 0.02
N LEU A 502 -21.84 -16.75 -0.62
CA LEU A 502 -22.16 -15.36 -0.39
C LEU A 502 -23.07 -14.86 -1.52
N GLU A 503 -24.12 -14.14 -1.16
CA GLU A 503 -24.98 -13.40 -2.09
C GLU A 503 -25.20 -11.99 -1.55
N ILE A 504 -25.04 -10.98 -2.41
CA ILE A 504 -25.22 -9.56 -2.11
C ILE A 504 -26.20 -8.99 -3.13
N ILE A 505 -27.23 -8.31 -2.64
CA ILE A 505 -28.23 -7.60 -3.44
C ILE A 505 -28.01 -6.09 -3.24
N PHE A 506 -28.04 -5.33 -4.34
CA PHE A 506 -27.85 -3.87 -4.38
C PHE A 506 -29.12 -3.15 -4.79
#